data_AF-A0AAC9HP72-F1
#
_entry.id   AF-A0AAC9HP72-F1
#
_cell.length_a   1.000
_cell.length_b   1.000
_cell.length_c   1.000
_cell.angle_alpha   90.00
_cell.angle_beta   90.00
_cell.angle_gamma   90.00
#
_symmetry.space_group_name_H-M   'P 1'
#
loop_
_entity.id
_entity.type
_entity.pdbx_description
1 polymer ?
#
loop_
_entity_poly.entity_id
_entity_poly.type
_entity_poly.pdbx_seq_one_letter_code
_entity_poly.pdbx_strand_id
1 'polypeptide(L)'
;MIPGWHGDPQLYWEPAIRPRSALSDRHAAAPPRPPAGTEITAFCGARLAINIEAARCDPTRPQITCSDCADHAWLLRGNPVRAAGERPG
;
A
#
# COMPACT_ATOMS: atom_id res chain seq x y z
N MET A 1 17.15 12.14 9.06
CA MET A 1 16.47 12.01 7.75
C MET A 1 16.79 10.63 7.21
N ILE A 2 15.80 9.76 7.02
CA ILE A 2 16.03 8.45 6.40
C ILE A 2 15.98 8.66 4.87
N PRO A 3 17.08 8.42 4.13
CA PRO A 3 17.07 8.49 2.67
C PRO A 3 16.16 7.38 2.12
N GLY A 4 15.21 7.72 1.24
CA GLY A 4 14.38 6.72 0.54
C GLY A 4 12.87 6.99 0.53
N TRP A 5 12.38 8.01 1.23
CA TRP A 5 10.98 8.43 1.13
C TRP A 5 10.80 9.46 0.00
N HIS A 6 11.09 9.05 -1.23
CA HIS A 6 10.59 9.74 -2.40
C HIS A 6 9.35 8.98 -2.86
N GLY A 7 8.23 9.68 -3.02
CA GLY A 7 7.03 9.11 -3.61
C GLY A 7 7.42 8.47 -4.93
N ASP A 8 7.48 7.14 -4.92
CA ASP A 8 7.79 6.33 -6.09
C ASP A 8 6.75 6.70 -7.15
N PRO A 9 7.10 7.35 -8.27
CA PRO A 9 6.11 7.81 -9.24
C PRO A 9 5.34 6.64 -9.89
N GLN A 10 5.71 5.41 -9.56
CA GLN A 10 5.18 4.17 -10.11
C GLN A 10 3.97 3.60 -9.37
N LEU A 11 3.59 4.11 -8.20
CA LEU A 11 2.42 3.62 -7.46
C LEU A 11 1.88 4.64 -6.48
N TYR A 12 0.60 4.51 -6.15
CA TYR A 12 -0.01 5.24 -5.04
C TYR A 12 -0.51 4.26 -3.97
N TRP A 13 -0.59 4.77 -2.74
CA TRP A 13 -1.06 4.00 -1.60
C TRP A 13 -2.47 4.42 -1.17
N GLU A 14 -3.32 3.45 -0.95
CA GLU A 14 -4.73 3.61 -0.57
C GLU A 14 -5.03 2.77 0.67
N PRO A 15 -5.52 3.37 1.78
CA PRO A 15 -5.92 2.62 2.95
C PRO A 15 -7.26 1.91 2.75
N ALA A 16 -7.35 0.68 3.23
CA ALA A 16 -8.57 -0.09 3.38
C ALA A 16 -8.88 -0.23 4.87
N ILE A 17 -10.09 0.17 5.27
CA ILE A 17 -10.54 0.03 6.64
C ILE A 17 -10.70 -1.46 6.95
N ARG A 18 -9.99 -1.94 7.97
CA ARG A 18 -10.24 -3.27 8.51
C ARG A 18 -11.56 -3.26 9.28
N PRO A 19 -12.50 -4.17 8.98
CA PRO A 19 -13.71 -4.32 9.80
C PRO A 19 -13.32 -4.60 11.25
N ARG A 20 -13.96 -3.89 12.20
CA ARG A 20 -13.78 -4.09 13.65
C ARG A 20 -12.35 -3.88 14.16
N SER A 21 -11.52 -3.10 13.46
CA SER A 21 -10.20 -2.71 13.92
C SER A 21 -10.01 -1.19 13.80
N ALA A 22 -9.23 -0.63 14.73
CA ALA A 22 -8.75 0.75 14.65
C ALA A 22 -7.60 0.91 13.65
N LEU A 23 -7.15 -0.18 13.02
CA LEU A 23 -6.11 -0.17 12.01
C LEU A 23 -6.71 -0.12 10.60
N SER A 24 -5.92 0.37 9.67
CA SER A 24 -6.19 0.24 8.24
C SER A 24 -5.01 -0.44 7.54
N ASP A 25 -5.31 -1.22 6.51
CA ASP A 25 -4.30 -1.77 5.62
C ASP A 25 -4.02 -0.80 4.50
N ARG A 26 -2.77 -0.43 4.30
CA ARG A 26 -2.36 0.43 3.22
C ARG A 26 -1.90 -0.43 2.03
N HIS A 27 -2.65 -0.34 0.95
CA HIS A 27 -2.43 -1.12 -0.28
C HIS A 27 -1.87 -0.25 -1.39
N ALA A 28 -1.08 -0.83 -2.29
CA ALA A 28 -0.51 -0.13 -3.44
C ALA A 28 -1.30 -0.45 -4.72
N ALA A 29 -1.41 0.55 -5.60
CA ALA A 29 -2.00 0.41 -6.93
C ALA A 29 -1.27 1.27 -7.96
N ALA A 30 -1.43 0.95 -9.24
CA ALA A 30 -0.79 1.63 -10.36
C ALA A 30 -1.38 3.04 -10.58
N PRO A 31 -0.56 4.06 -10.90
CA PRO A 31 -1.02 5.41 -11.21
C PRO A 31 -1.72 5.46 -12.59
N PRO A 32 -2.49 6.53 -12.87
CA PRO A 32 -2.81 7.65 -11.96
C PRO A 32 -3.80 7.26 -10.87
N ARG A 33 -3.86 8.03 -9.78
CA ARG A 33 -4.89 7.83 -8.75
C ARG A 33 -6.26 8.26 -9.30
N PRO A 34 -7.28 7.38 -9.35
CA PRO A 34 -8.62 7.76 -9.80
C PRO A 34 -9.33 8.69 -8.80
N PRO A 35 -10.48 9.27 -9.18
CA PRO A 35 -11.32 10.03 -8.26
C PRO A 35 -11.79 9.22 -7.05
N ALA A 36 -12.05 9.90 -5.92
CA ALA A 36 -12.62 9.26 -4.74
C ALA A 36 -13.95 8.55 -5.05
N GLY A 37 -14.18 7.40 -4.40
CA GLY A 37 -15.32 6.52 -4.65
C GLY A 37 -15.13 5.53 -5.80
N THR A 38 -14.10 5.71 -6.65
CA THR A 38 -13.80 4.75 -7.71
C THR A 38 -13.30 3.44 -7.12
N GLU A 39 -13.86 2.31 -7.57
CA GLU A 39 -13.35 0.99 -7.20
C GLU A 39 -12.08 0.67 -7.99
N ILE A 40 -11.06 0.19 -7.28
CA ILE A 40 -9.80 -0.26 -7.85
C ILE A 40 -9.46 -1.66 -7.37
N THR A 41 -8.49 -2.29 -8.02
CA THR A 41 -7.83 -3.51 -7.54
C THR A 41 -6.39 -3.17 -7.19
N ALA A 42 -5.99 -3.39 -5.94
CA ALA A 42 -4.61 -3.25 -5.49
C ALA A 42 -3.73 -4.38 -6.04
N PHE A 43 -2.41 -4.21 -5.99
CA PHE A 43 -1.46 -5.24 -6.44
C PHE A 43 -1.59 -6.58 -5.70
N CYS A 44 -2.03 -6.57 -4.45
CA CYS A 44 -2.33 -7.79 -3.69
C CYS A 44 -3.68 -8.45 -4.08
N GLY A 45 -4.39 -7.91 -5.09
CA GLY A 45 -5.70 -8.40 -5.53
C GLY A 45 -6.90 -7.88 -4.72
N ALA A 46 -6.68 -7.07 -3.67
CA ALA A 46 -7.77 -6.51 -2.87
C ALA A 46 -8.58 -5.49 -3.68
N ARG A 47 -9.92 -5.60 -3.65
CA ARG A 47 -10.85 -4.61 -4.20
C ARG A 47 -11.17 -3.57 -3.14
N LEU A 48 -10.97 -2.30 -3.46
CA LEU A 48 -11.18 -1.19 -2.54
C LEU A 48 -11.61 0.07 -3.29
N ALA A 49 -12.33 0.96 -2.59
CA ALA A 49 -12.70 2.26 -3.15
C ALA A 49 -11.64 3.31 -2.79
N ILE A 50 -11.33 4.21 -3.74
CA ILE A 50 -10.45 5.35 -3.47
C ILE A 50 -11.08 6.24 -2.39
N ASN A 51 -10.36 6.49 -1.30
CA ASN A 51 -10.85 7.35 -0.24
C ASN A 51 -10.71 8.83 -0.63
N ILE A 52 -11.55 9.65 0.00
CA ILE A 52 -11.32 11.09 0.06
C ILE A 52 -10.01 11.40 0.79
N GLU A 53 -9.44 12.58 0.53
CA GLU A 53 -8.13 12.97 1.08
C GLU A 53 -8.07 12.95 2.60
N ALA A 54 -9.11 13.45 3.28
CA ALA A 54 -9.18 13.46 4.74
C ALA A 54 -9.04 12.05 5.34
N ALA A 55 -9.68 11.04 4.74
CA ALA A 55 -9.63 9.67 5.21
C ALA A 55 -8.28 8.99 4.94
N ARG A 56 -7.50 9.47 3.97
CA ARG A 56 -6.14 8.95 3.70
C ARG A 56 -5.11 9.39 4.73
N CYS A 57 -5.36 10.50 5.40
CA CYS A 57 -4.46 11.10 6.38
C CYS A 57 -5.02 11.06 7.81
N ASP A 58 -6.02 10.22 8.09
CA ASP A 58 -6.66 10.11 9.40
C ASP A 58 -5.64 9.67 10.47
N PRO A 59 -5.25 10.55 11.41
CA PRO A 59 -4.25 10.23 12.43
C PRO A 59 -4.78 9.28 13.50
N THR A 60 -6.11 9.11 13.60
CA THR A 60 -6.76 8.23 14.58
C THR A 60 -6.79 6.77 14.13
N ARG A 61 -6.45 6.52 12.87
CA ARG A 61 -6.48 5.19 12.25
C ARG A 61 -5.10 4.85 11.66
N PRO A 62 -4.17 4.33 12.47
CA PRO A 62 -2.84 3.94 11.99
C PRO A 62 -2.91 2.99 10.79
N GLN A 63 -2.01 3.22 9.84
CA GLN A 63 -1.92 2.49 8.58
C GLN A 63 -0.77 1.50 8.59
N ILE A 64 -1.07 0.21 8.44
CA ILE A 64 -0.08 -0.85 8.29
C ILE A 64 0.05 -1.17 6.81
N THR A 65 1.28 -1.23 6.31
CA THR A 65 1.49 -1.57 4.88
C THR A 65 1.21 -3.05 4.66
N CYS A 66 0.35 -3.37 3.69
CA CYS A 66 0.12 -4.74 3.24
C CYS A 66 1.44 -5.34 2.71
N SER A 67 1.82 -6.52 3.20
CA SER A 67 3.09 -7.19 2.84
C SER A 67 3.22 -7.40 1.33
N ASP A 68 2.18 -7.93 0.70
CA ASP A 68 2.22 -8.29 -0.72
C ASP A 68 2.33 -7.05 -1.61
N CYS A 69 1.70 -5.95 -1.18
CA CYS A 69 1.85 -4.64 -1.83
C CYS A 69 3.25 -4.06 -1.62
N ALA A 70 3.86 -4.28 -0.45
CA ALA A 70 5.23 -3.85 -0.18
C ALA A 70 6.24 -4.63 -1.03
N ASP A 71 6.04 -5.94 -1.20
CA ASP A 71 6.87 -6.79 -2.05
C ASP A 71 6.74 -6.40 -3.54
N HIS A 72 5.52 -6.13 -4.01
CA HIS A 72 5.32 -5.56 -5.35
C HIS A 72 6.04 -4.22 -5.54
N ALA A 73 5.94 -3.31 -4.57
CA ALA A 73 6.65 -2.04 -4.61
C ALA A 73 8.18 -2.23 -4.60
N TRP A 74 8.68 -3.25 -3.88
CA TRP A 74 10.10 -3.60 -3.86
C TRP A 74 10.59 -4.09 -5.23
N LEU A 75 9.81 -4.96 -5.88
CA LEU A 75 10.05 -5.45 -7.24
C LEU A 75 10.05 -4.33 -8.29
N LEU A 76 9.08 -3.42 -8.22
CA LEU A 76 8.97 -2.29 -9.15
C LEU A 76 10.18 -1.36 -9.09
N ARG A 77 10.83 -1.26 -7.92
CA ARG A 77 12.12 -0.57 -7.76
C ARG A 77 13.32 -1.33 -8.34
N GLY A 78 13.10 -2.45 -9.03
CA GLY A 78 14.16 -3.28 -9.64
C GLY A 78 14.90 -4.17 -8.64
N ASN A 79 14.38 -4.31 -7.42
CA ASN A 79 15.01 -5.18 -6.44
C ASN A 79 14.45 -6.61 -6.54
N PRO A 80 15.27 -7.65 -6.40
CA PRO A 80 14.78 -9.02 -6.38
C PRO A 80 13.92 -9.25 -5.12
N VAL A 81 12.89 -10.11 -5.24
CA VAL A 81 12.14 -10.60 -4.08
C VAL A 81 13.13 -11.30 -3.15
N ARG A 82 13.09 -11.00 -1.85
CA ARG A 82 13.84 -11.81 -0.87
C ARG A 82 13.27 -13.22 -0.97
N ALA A 83 14.08 -14.18 -1.40
CA ALA A 83 13.64 -15.57 -1.48
C ALA A 83 13.06 -15.98 -0.11
N ALA A 84 11.81 -16.45 -0.10
CA ALA A 84 11.19 -17.04 1.07
C ALA A 84 11.97 -18.33 1.40
N GLY A 85 13.06 -18.25 2.16
CA GLY A 85 13.88 -19.44 2.38
C GLY A 85 15.14 -19.30 3.23
N GLU A 86 15.80 -18.14 3.31
CA GLU A 86 16.99 -18.02 4.16
C GLU A 86 16.60 -17.66 5.61
N ARG A 87 16.02 -18.65 6.30
CA ARG A 87 16.18 -18.72 7.75
C ARG A 87 17.58 -19.26 8.01
N PRO A 88 18.45 -18.56 8.75
CA PRO A 88 19.68 -19.18 9.24
C PRO A 88 19.28 -20.32 10.17
N GLY A 89 19.64 -21.54 9.77
CA GLY A 89 19.70 -22.69 10.68
C GLY A 89 20.88 -22.54 11.64
#